data_AF-A0A6J0RJ63-F1
#
_entry.id   AF-A0A6J0RJ63-F1
#
_cell.length_a   1.000
_cell.length_b   1.000
_cell.length_c   1.000
_cell.angle_alpha   90.00
_cell.angle_beta   90.00
_cell.angle_gamma   90.00
#
_symmetry.space_group_name_H-M   'P 1'
#
loop_
_entity.id
_entity.type
_entity.pdbx_description
1 polymer ?
#
loop_
_entity_poly.entity_id
_entity_poly.type
_entity_poly.pdbx_seq_one_letter_code
_entity_poly.pdbx_strand_id
1 'polypeptide(L)' 'MRKNSDFFSHNSVRGCSYFFSYGACCEFLQKNNLLSIVRAHEAQDAGYRMYRKNQATGFPSLI' A
#
# COMPACT_ATOMS: atom_id res chain seq x y z
N MET A 1 12.77 -18.07 -4.99
CA MET A 1 13.38 -16.74 -5.24
C MET A 1 12.28 -15.69 -5.36
N ARG A 2 12.02 -14.89 -4.32
CA ARG A 2 11.37 -13.58 -4.44
C ARG A 2 12.24 -12.61 -3.65
N LYS A 3 12.81 -11.62 -4.33
CA LYS A 3 13.64 -10.60 -3.70
C LYS A 3 12.75 -9.74 -2.81
N ASN A 4 12.97 -9.78 -1.50
CA ASN A 4 12.25 -8.99 -0.50
C ASN A 4 12.56 -7.47 -0.60
N SER A 5 13.47 -7.08 -1.52
CA SER A 5 13.89 -5.70 -1.76
C SER A 5 12.84 -4.82 -2.44
N ASP A 6 11.78 -5.41 -3.01
CA ASP A 6 10.79 -4.66 -3.82
C ASP A 6 9.54 -4.28 -3.01
N PHE A 7 9.47 -4.66 -1.74
CA PHE A 7 8.33 -4.37 -0.87
C PHE A 7 8.44 -3.00 -0.21
N PHE A 8 9.64 -2.66 0.25
CA PHE A 8 9.90 -1.42 0.96
C PHE A 8 11.12 -0.74 0.38
N SER A 9 10.96 0.51 -0.05
CA SER A 9 12.04 1.37 -0.52
C SER A 9 12.16 2.60 0.35
N HIS A 10 13.36 3.17 0.47
CA HIS A 10 13.57 4.34 1.32
C HIS A 10 12.69 5.51 0.88
N ASN A 11 12.00 6.15 1.84
CA ASN A 11 11.16 7.29 1.55
C ASN A 11 12.00 8.57 1.46
N SER A 12 12.53 8.83 0.27
CA SER A 12 13.30 10.03 -0.03
C SER A 12 12.50 11.33 0.11
N VAL A 13 11.16 11.29 -0.03
CA VAL A 13 10.28 12.47 0.14
C VAL A 13 10.21 12.93 1.59
N ARG A 14 10.29 11.99 2.54
CA ARG A 14 10.22 12.30 3.98
C ARG A 14 11.58 12.25 4.68
N GLY A 15 12.60 11.67 4.05
CA GLY A 15 13.94 11.49 4.62
C GLY A 15 14.02 10.46 5.74
N CYS A 16 12.91 9.78 6.05
CA CYS A 16 12.80 8.73 7.05
C CYS A 16 11.68 7.74 6.66
N SER A 17 11.66 6.56 7.26
CA SER A 17 10.70 5.49 6.95
C SER A 17 10.78 5.04 5.47
N TYR A 18 9.75 4.33 5.00
CA TYR A 18 9.74 3.62 3.73
C TYR A 18 8.46 3.87 2.92
N PHE A 19 8.59 3.85 1.59
CA PHE A 19 7.48 3.59 0.69
C PHE A 19 7.21 2.10 0.65
N PHE A 20 5.95 1.71 0.66
CA PHE A 20 5.55 0.31 0.49
C PHE A 20 4.91 0.10 -0.89
N SER A 21 5.20 -1.03 -1.51
CA SER A 21 4.65 -1.38 -2.82
C SER A 21 3.28 -2.05 -2.72
N TYR A 22 2.59 -2.14 -3.85
CA TYR A 22 1.32 -2.89 -3.95
C TYR A 22 1.47 -4.35 -3.50
N GLY A 23 2.61 -4.99 -3.79
CA GLY A 23 2.90 -6.36 -3.36
C GLY A 23 2.91 -6.48 -1.83
N ALA A 24 3.58 -5.54 -1.15
CA ALA A 24 3.62 -5.49 0.32
C ALA A 24 2.22 -5.28 0.92
N CYS A 25 1.42 -4.39 0.31
CA CYS A 25 0.02 -4.18 0.71
C CYS A 25 -0.80 -5.47 0.61
N CYS A 26 -0.75 -6.16 -0.54
CA CYS A 26 -1.52 -7.37 -0.75
C CYS A 26 -1.13 -8.49 0.22
N GLU A 27 0.16 -8.70 0.45
CA GLU A 27 0.62 -9.73 1.40
C GLU A 27 0.17 -9.41 2.83
N PHE A 28 0.28 -8.14 3.25
CA PHE A 28 -0.19 -7.72 4.56
C PHE A 28 -1.69 -7.96 4.74
N LEU A 29 -2.51 -7.59 3.74
CA LEU A 29 -3.95 -7.80 3.78
C LEU A 29 -4.31 -9.29 3.84
N GLN A 30 -3.70 -10.12 3.00
CA GLN A 30 -3.95 -11.56 2.97
C GLN A 30 -3.54 -12.23 4.28
N LYS A 31 -2.35 -11.90 4.80
CA LYS A 31 -1.81 -12.49 6.04
C LYS A 31 -2.67 -12.21 7.26
N ASN A 32 -3.29 -11.03 7.31
CA ASN A 32 -4.11 -10.60 8.44
C ASN A 32 -5.62 -10.76 8.20
N ASN A 33 -6.02 -11.34 7.06
CA ASN A 33 -7.42 -11.47 6.65
C ASN A 33 -8.19 -10.13 6.67
N LEU A 34 -7.55 -9.08 6.15
CA LEU A 34 -8.10 -7.72 6.08
C LEU A 34 -8.55 -7.36 4.66
N LEU A 35 -9.51 -6.44 4.53
CA LEU A 35 -10.08 -6.04 3.25
C LEU A 35 -9.28 -4.94 2.52
N SER A 36 -8.88 -3.88 3.25
CA SER A 36 -8.15 -2.72 2.72
C SER A 36 -7.39 -2.01 3.84
N ILE A 37 -6.37 -1.23 3.48
CA ILE A 37 -5.72 -0.25 4.36
C ILE A 37 -6.37 1.12 4.11
N VAL A 38 -6.71 1.87 5.16
CA VAL A 38 -7.18 3.26 5.07
C VAL A 38 -6.19 4.15 5.79
N ARG A 39 -5.69 5.21 5.14
CA ARG A 39 -4.70 6.12 5.72
C ARG A 39 -4.93 7.58 5.33
N ALA A 40 -4.43 8.49 6.17
CA ALA A 40 -4.32 9.91 5.88
C ALA A 40 -2.87 10.33 6.09
N HIS A 41 -2.25 10.96 5.09
CA HIS A 41 -0.87 11.48 5.20
C HIS A 41 -0.50 12.39 4.04
N GLU A 42 -1.05 12.10 2.86
CA GLU A 42 -0.77 12.84 1.63
C GLU A 42 -2.03 13.58 1.19
N ALA A 43 -1.90 14.89 0.97
CA ALA A 43 -3.00 15.70 0.46
C ALA A 43 -3.41 15.22 -0.93
N GLN A 44 -4.72 15.13 -1.15
CA GLN A 44 -5.32 14.75 -2.43
C GLN A 44 -6.24 15.87 -2.88
N ASP A 45 -6.22 16.20 -4.17
CA ASP A 45 -7.03 17.28 -4.76
C ASP A 45 -8.53 17.01 -4.59
N ALA A 46 -8.96 15.77 -4.86
CA ALA A 46 -10.34 15.32 -4.65
C ALA A 46 -10.69 15.01 -3.17
N GLY A 47 -9.76 15.22 -2.24
CA GLY A 47 -9.92 14.88 -0.81
C GLY A 47 -9.78 13.39 -0.46
N TYR A 48 -9.74 12.49 -1.45
CA TYR A 48 -9.49 11.05 -1.27
C TYR A 48 -8.76 10.45 -2.48
N ARG A 49 -8.18 9.26 -2.33
CA ARG A 49 -7.57 8.52 -3.44
C ARG A 49 -7.71 7.02 -3.26
N MET A 50 -8.38 6.36 -4.20
CA MET A 50 -8.43 4.90 -4.23
C MET A 50 -7.25 4.37 -5.05
N TYR A 51 -6.47 3.45 -4.46
CA TYR A 51 -5.36 2.80 -5.16
C TYR A 51 -5.80 1.51 -5.85
N ARG A 52 -4.84 0.81 -6.44
CA ARG A 52 -5.05 -0.44 -7.18
C ARG A 52 -5.88 -1.43 -6.38
N LYS A 53 -6.88 -2.03 -7.04
CA LYS A 53 -7.74 -3.06 -6.45
C LYS A 53 -6.96 -4.35 -6.19
N ASN A 54 -7.21 -4.97 -5.05
CA ASN A 54 -6.73 -6.31 -4.75
C ASN A 54 -7.40 -7.29 -5.73
N GLN A 55 -6.59 -8.13 -6.37
CA GLN A 55 -7.08 -9.12 -7.35
C GLN A 55 -8.02 -10.16 -6.73
N ALA A 56 -7.86 -10.46 -5.44
CA ALA A 56 -8.67 -11.48 -4.77
C ALA A 56 -10.08 -10.99 -4.39
N THR A 57 -10.20 -9.73 -3.94
CA THR A 57 -11.46 -9.18 -3.42
C THR A 57 -12.14 -8.19 -4.38
N GLY A 58 -11.42 -7.68 -5.39
CA GLY A 58 -11.90 -6.63 -6.27
C GLY A 58 -12.04 -5.25 -5.59
N PHE A 59 -11.69 -5.14 -4.31
CA PHE A 59 -11.76 -3.91 -3.52
C PHE A 59 -10.41 -3.17 -3.55
N PRO A 60 -10.36 -1.82 -3.48
CA PRO A 60 -9.10 -1.06 -3.36
C PRO A 60 -8.23 -1.62 -2.25
N SER A 61 -6.93 -1.84 -2.50
CA SER A 61 -6.02 -2.35 -1.45
C SER A 61 -5.59 -1.25 -0.46
N LEU A 62 -5.64 0.01 -0.89
CA LEU A 62 -5.27 1.18 -0.14
C LEU A 62 -6.22 2.34 -0.48
N ILE A 63 -6.62 3.07 0.55
CA ILE A 63 -7.41 4.31 0.48
C ILE A 63 -6.67 5.37 1.30
#